data_AF-A0A016W143-F1
#
_entry.id   AF-A0A016W143-F1
#
_cell.length_a   1.000
_cell.length_b   1.000
_cell.length_c   1.000
_cell.angle_alpha   90.00
_cell.angle_beta   90.00
_cell.angle_gamma   90.00
#
_symmetry.space_group_name_H-M   'P 1'
#
loop_
_entity.id
_entity.type
_entity.pdbx_description
1 polymer ?
#
loop_
_entity_poly.entity_id
_entity_poly.type
_entity_poly.pdbx_seq_one_letter_code
_entity_poly.pdbx_strand_id
1 'polypeptide(L)'
;MFQAIREATLREGADDSDGSLGLTDLATVGRDFFSGISRFFSTKFDDEDRRIIANGIREFFNVTTPGVFTGLGLLGIAEEVEPRGLIIALEHPSLVQYWEEVGLKLTKMNGHAHTSRIQLKSSEPIEKALPKLAANEPNNFDFIFLDDFKRDNYLDDYEHSIRLLRRGGLLIINQALNNGGVLTDAELMTENDRVMSSMNVRIREDGRLEM
;
A
#
# COMPACT_ATOMS: atom_id res chain seq x y z
N MET A 1 13.53 3.20 -6.26
CA MET A 1 13.64 2.75 -4.86
C MET A 1 12.95 1.40 -4.65
N PHE A 2 11.63 1.27 -4.84
CA PHE A 2 10.96 -0.05 -4.81
C PHE A 2 11.44 -1.02 -5.90
N GLN A 3 11.79 -0.51 -7.09
CA GLN A 3 12.42 -1.36 -8.11
C GLN A 3 13.83 -1.82 -7.70
N ALA A 4 14.57 -1.00 -6.96
CA ALA A 4 15.89 -1.36 -6.42
C ALA A 4 15.77 -2.36 -5.25
N ILE A 5 14.75 -2.23 -4.39
CA ILE A 5 14.42 -3.22 -3.36
C ILE A 5 13.98 -4.53 -4.03
N ARG A 6 13.08 -4.47 -5.02
CA ARG A 6 12.61 -5.64 -5.78
C ARG A 6 13.74 -6.35 -6.54
N GLU A 7 14.63 -5.61 -7.20
CA GLU A 7 15.81 -6.16 -7.87
C GLU A 7 16.83 -6.74 -6.89
N ALA A 8 16.99 -6.14 -5.71
CA ALA A 8 17.84 -6.67 -4.65
C ALA A 8 17.27 -7.98 -4.06
N THR A 9 15.96 -8.05 -3.79
CA THR A 9 15.30 -9.26 -3.24
C THR A 9 15.16 -10.37 -4.29
N LEU A 10 15.06 -10.04 -5.59
CA LEU A 10 15.08 -11.04 -6.67
C LEU A 10 16.49 -11.61 -6.94
N ARG A 11 17.56 -10.86 -6.59
CA ARG A 11 18.95 -11.31 -6.71
C ARG A 11 19.38 -12.27 -5.60
N GLU A 12 18.68 -12.35 -4.47
CA GLU A 12 18.96 -13.34 -3.41
C GLU A 12 18.82 -14.80 -3.86
N GLY A 13 18.26 -15.06 -5.06
CA GLY A 13 18.27 -16.39 -5.69
C GLY A 13 19.57 -16.76 -6.43
N ALA A 14 20.55 -15.85 -6.55
CA ALA A 14 21.79 -16.09 -7.28
C ALA A 14 23.00 -15.44 -6.58
N ASP A 15 23.81 -16.29 -5.95
CA ASP A 15 25.15 -16.04 -5.37
C ASP A 15 25.27 -15.07 -4.18
N ASP A 16 25.56 -15.68 -3.02
CA ASP A 16 26.17 -15.05 -1.85
C ASP A 16 27.60 -14.60 -2.20
N SER A 17 27.79 -13.34 -2.60
CA SER A 17 28.93 -12.53 -2.14
C SER A 17 28.87 -11.11 -2.70
N ASP A 18 28.94 -10.16 -1.76
CA ASP A 18 29.29 -8.75 -1.96
C ASP A 18 28.14 -7.80 -2.38
N GLY A 19 27.44 -7.27 -1.38
CA GLY A 19 26.53 -6.12 -1.54
C GLY A 19 25.17 -6.20 -0.85
N SER A 20 25.02 -6.91 0.28
CA SER A 20 23.74 -6.97 0.98
C SER A 20 23.37 -5.62 1.62
N LEU A 21 22.26 -5.04 1.20
CA LEU A 21 21.55 -4.02 1.99
C LEU A 21 21.12 -4.68 3.30
N GLY A 22 21.60 -4.19 4.44
CA GLY A 22 21.27 -4.78 5.73
C GLY A 22 19.78 -4.61 6.06
N LEU A 23 19.22 -5.49 6.89
CA LEU A 23 17.86 -5.35 7.44
C LEU A 23 17.65 -3.96 8.10
N THR A 24 18.71 -3.37 8.65
CA THR A 24 18.74 -1.99 9.18
C THR A 24 18.61 -0.92 8.11
N ASP A 25 19.17 -1.14 6.92
CA ASP A 25 19.07 -0.21 5.80
C ASP A 25 17.67 -0.26 5.20
N LEU A 26 17.08 -1.47 5.07
CA LEU A 26 15.69 -1.66 4.66
C LEU A 26 14.69 -1.01 5.62
N ALA A 27 14.92 -1.13 6.93
CA ALA A 27 14.11 -0.44 7.95
C ALA A 27 14.25 1.09 7.84
N THR A 28 15.43 1.59 7.46
CA THR A 28 15.65 3.04 7.26
C THR A 28 14.97 3.53 6.00
N VAL A 29 15.05 2.80 4.88
CA VAL A 29 14.32 3.13 3.64
C VAL A 29 12.80 3.10 3.83
N GLY A 30 12.30 2.11 4.58
CA GLY A 30 10.90 2.07 4.99
C GLY A 30 10.53 3.36 5.74
N ARG A 31 11.24 3.65 6.84
CA ARG A 31 11.02 4.90 7.61
C ARG A 31 11.11 6.17 6.77
N ASP A 32 12.04 6.25 5.82
CA ASP A 32 12.18 7.42 4.95
C ASP A 32 10.99 7.57 3.99
N PHE A 33 10.48 6.47 3.42
CA PHE A 33 9.26 6.46 2.61
C PHE A 33 8.05 6.95 3.44
N PHE A 34 7.89 6.48 4.67
CA PHE A 34 6.83 6.94 5.57
C PHE A 34 7.03 8.38 6.03
N SER A 35 8.28 8.80 6.28
CA SER A 35 8.57 10.21 6.53
C SER A 35 8.15 11.06 5.33
N GLY A 36 8.27 10.53 4.11
CA GLY A 36 7.79 11.15 2.88
C GLY A 36 6.26 11.26 2.83
N ILE A 37 5.54 10.20 3.20
CA ILE A 37 4.07 10.21 3.30
C ILE A 37 3.61 11.14 4.42
N SER A 38 4.19 11.06 5.61
CA SER A 38 3.92 11.94 6.76
C SER A 38 4.27 13.40 6.43
N ARG A 39 5.34 13.65 5.69
CA ARG A 39 5.68 14.97 5.13
C ARG A 39 4.67 15.45 4.10
N PHE A 40 4.19 14.57 3.24
CA PHE A 40 3.12 14.87 2.29
C PHE A 40 1.83 15.26 3.03
N PHE A 41 1.42 14.47 4.02
CA PHE A 41 0.30 14.79 4.89
C PHE A 41 0.51 16.14 5.60
N SER A 42 1.72 16.40 6.07
CA SER A 42 2.07 17.66 6.75
C SER A 42 2.36 18.86 5.87
N THR A 43 2.31 18.71 4.55
CA THR A 43 2.45 19.83 3.62
C THR A 43 1.18 20.10 2.83
N LYS A 44 0.31 19.09 2.69
CA LYS A 44 -0.95 19.19 1.95
C LYS A 44 -2.16 19.45 2.81
N PHE A 45 -2.18 18.95 4.05
CA PHE A 45 -3.26 19.17 4.99
C PHE A 45 -2.80 20.16 6.05
N ASP A 46 -3.65 21.13 6.38
CA ASP A 46 -3.34 22.05 7.47
C ASP A 46 -3.44 21.35 8.84
N ASP A 47 -3.12 22.06 9.91
CA ASP A 47 -3.12 21.46 11.26
C ASP A 47 -4.54 21.10 11.74
N GLU A 48 -5.60 21.68 11.16
CA GLU A 48 -6.99 21.35 11.48
C GLU A 48 -7.43 20.10 10.72
N ASP A 49 -7.12 19.99 9.43
CA ASP A 49 -7.31 18.78 8.63
C ASP A 49 -6.51 17.60 9.19
N ARG A 50 -5.25 17.81 9.58
CA ARG A 50 -4.45 16.78 10.26
C ARG A 50 -5.04 16.40 11.60
N ARG A 51 -5.61 17.36 12.33
CA ARG A 51 -6.26 17.11 13.62
C ARG A 51 -7.61 16.44 13.44
N ILE A 52 -8.33 16.64 12.33
CA ILE A 52 -9.56 15.93 11.96
C ILE A 52 -9.24 14.53 11.43
N ILE A 53 -8.17 14.36 10.66
CA ILE A 53 -7.64 13.04 10.29
C ILE A 53 -7.15 12.31 11.55
N ALA A 54 -6.44 12.98 12.46
CA ALA A 54 -5.92 12.36 13.69
C ALA A 54 -6.94 12.20 14.84
N ASN A 55 -8.00 13.04 14.93
CA ASN A 55 -9.03 12.95 15.99
C ASN A 55 -10.41 12.49 15.48
N GLY A 56 -10.61 12.42 14.16
CA GLY A 56 -11.81 11.88 13.52
C GLY A 56 -11.72 10.38 13.25
N ILE A 57 -10.51 9.79 13.32
CA ILE A 57 -10.32 8.34 13.35
C ILE A 57 -10.54 7.87 14.79
N ARG A 58 -11.75 7.41 15.10
CA ARG A 58 -12.08 6.76 16.40
C ARG A 58 -11.96 5.24 16.36
N GLU A 59 -11.96 4.69 15.16
CA GLU A 59 -11.69 3.30 14.80
C GLU A 59 -10.86 3.41 13.52
N PHE A 60 -9.65 2.87 13.50
CA PHE A 60 -8.82 2.82 12.29
C PHE A 60 -9.04 1.42 11.73
N PHE A 61 -9.81 1.27 10.65
CA PHE A 61 -9.72 0.09 9.80
C PHE A 61 -8.86 0.44 8.59
N ASN A 62 -7.61 0.02 8.63
CA ASN A 62 -6.76 -0.12 7.46
C ASN A 62 -7.32 -1.30 6.68
N VAL A 63 -7.77 -1.10 5.46
CA VAL A 63 -7.57 -2.13 4.44
C VAL A 63 -6.56 -1.54 3.52
N THR A 64 -5.35 -2.09 3.57
CA THR A 64 -4.55 -2.26 2.37
C THR A 64 -3.23 -2.92 2.65
N THR A 65 -3.02 -4.00 1.94
CA THR A 65 -2.48 -3.89 0.58
C THR A 65 -3.28 -4.85 -0.30
N PRO A 66 -3.23 -4.69 -1.62
CA PRO A 66 -2.92 -5.83 -2.45
C PRO A 66 -1.43 -5.73 -2.76
N GLY A 67 -0.57 -6.47 -2.04
CA GLY A 67 0.89 -6.42 -2.21
C GLY A 67 1.64 -6.03 -0.93
N VAL A 68 1.63 -6.89 0.07
CA VAL A 68 2.48 -6.80 1.27
C VAL A 68 3.96 -6.92 0.89
N PHE A 69 4.30 -7.84 0.00
CA PHE A 69 5.65 -8.25 -0.37
C PHE A 69 6.51 -8.47 0.89
N THR A 70 7.56 -7.68 1.10
CA THR A 70 8.40 -7.74 2.31
C THR A 70 7.72 -7.17 3.56
N GLY A 71 6.63 -6.40 3.38
CA GLY A 71 5.83 -5.78 4.42
C GLY A 71 6.44 -4.54 5.06
N LEU A 72 7.51 -3.96 4.49
CA LEU A 72 8.06 -2.69 4.99
C LEU A 72 7.00 -1.57 4.94
N GLY A 73 6.27 -1.49 3.83
CA GLY A 73 5.09 -0.64 3.62
C GLY A 73 4.00 -0.83 4.69
N LEU A 74 3.75 -2.10 5.03
CA LEU A 74 2.76 -2.48 6.01
C LEU A 74 3.18 -2.12 7.45
N LEU A 75 4.47 -2.27 7.77
CA LEU A 75 4.99 -2.02 9.12
C LEU A 75 4.97 -0.54 9.49
N GLY A 76 5.40 0.37 8.62
CA GLY A 76 5.32 1.79 8.96
C GLY A 76 3.89 2.33 8.98
N ILE A 77 2.98 1.76 8.18
CA ILE A 77 1.55 2.02 8.37
C ILE A 77 1.13 1.58 9.78
N ALA A 78 1.54 0.40 10.24
CA ALA A 78 1.19 -0.10 11.55
C ALA A 78 1.79 0.70 12.73
N GLU A 79 2.87 1.45 12.50
CA GLU A 79 3.46 2.37 13.47
C GLU A 79 2.58 3.59 13.73
N GLU A 80 1.95 4.13 12.68
CA GLU A 80 1.12 5.36 12.75
C GLU A 80 -0.34 5.09 13.14
N VAL A 81 -0.80 3.85 12.97
CA VAL A 81 -2.17 3.44 13.34
C VAL A 81 -2.37 3.54 14.85
N GLU A 82 -3.52 4.05 15.28
CA GLU A 82 -3.85 4.11 16.71
C GLU A 82 -3.81 2.73 17.38
N PRO A 83 -3.57 2.63 18.71
CA PRO A 83 -3.45 1.34 19.40
C PRO A 83 -4.62 0.38 19.24
N ARG A 84 -5.83 0.89 18.98
CA ARG A 84 -7.05 0.11 18.77
C ARG A 84 -7.39 -0.16 17.30
N GLY A 85 -6.59 0.37 16.38
CA GLY A 85 -6.77 0.17 14.95
C GLY A 85 -6.47 -1.25 14.49
N LEU A 86 -7.14 -1.67 13.44
CA LEU A 86 -6.94 -2.94 12.75
C LEU A 86 -6.47 -2.69 11.32
N ILE A 87 -5.62 -3.58 10.83
CA ILE A 87 -5.00 -3.52 9.52
C ILE A 87 -5.27 -4.82 8.81
N ILE A 88 -6.07 -4.81 7.76
CA ILE A 88 -6.25 -5.95 6.87
C ILE A 88 -5.30 -5.75 5.69
N ALA A 89 -4.40 -6.72 5.52
CA ALA A 89 -3.47 -6.76 4.41
C ALA A 89 -3.83 -7.94 3.51
N LEU A 90 -3.93 -7.73 2.19
CA LEU A 90 -4.13 -8.80 1.23
C LEU A 90 -2.80 -9.05 0.50
N GLU A 91 -2.43 -10.32 0.41
CA GLU A 91 -1.25 -10.72 -0.35
C GLU A 91 -1.59 -11.90 -1.23
N HIS A 92 -1.06 -11.90 -2.46
CA HIS A 92 -1.14 -13.05 -3.31
C HIS A 92 -0.43 -14.25 -2.65
N PRO A 93 -1.03 -15.46 -2.64
CA PRO A 93 -0.45 -16.63 -1.97
C PRO A 93 0.99 -16.94 -2.38
N SER A 94 1.39 -16.60 -3.62
CA SER A 94 2.76 -16.82 -4.12
C SER A 94 3.80 -15.80 -3.64
N LEU A 95 3.40 -14.75 -2.93
CA LEU A 95 4.30 -13.67 -2.47
C LEU A 95 4.37 -13.59 -0.94
N VAL A 96 3.53 -14.34 -0.22
CA VAL A 96 3.46 -14.32 1.25
C VAL A 96 4.79 -14.65 1.93
N GLN A 97 5.63 -15.48 1.31
CA GLN A 97 6.94 -15.87 1.83
C GLN A 97 7.86 -14.67 2.12
N TYR A 98 7.79 -13.61 1.30
CA TYR A 98 8.62 -12.41 1.50
C TYR A 98 8.27 -11.67 2.79
N TRP A 99 6.98 -11.68 3.18
CA TRP A 99 6.53 -11.12 4.45
C TRP A 99 7.07 -11.93 5.63
N GLU A 100 7.06 -13.26 5.51
CA GLU A 100 7.54 -14.16 6.55
C GLU A 100 9.06 -14.05 6.75
N GLU A 101 9.79 -13.92 5.65
CA GLU A 101 11.25 -13.89 5.64
C GLU A 101 11.83 -12.54 6.07
N VAL A 102 11.14 -11.43 5.79
CA VAL A 102 11.63 -10.07 6.06
C VAL A 102 10.79 -9.39 7.13
N GLY A 103 9.52 -9.11 6.85
CA GLY A 103 8.66 -8.32 7.72
C GLY A 103 8.45 -8.92 9.10
N LEU A 104 8.12 -10.21 9.19
CA LEU A 104 7.99 -10.89 10.48
C LEU A 104 9.32 -10.91 11.26
N LYS A 105 10.48 -11.03 10.60
CA LYS A 105 11.77 -10.99 11.29
C LYS A 105 12.06 -9.59 11.85
N LEU A 106 11.80 -8.53 11.08
CA LEU A 106 11.96 -7.15 11.55
C LEU A 106 11.11 -6.83 12.78
N THR A 107 9.88 -7.36 12.83
CA THR A 107 8.99 -7.14 13.98
C THR A 107 9.49 -7.79 15.26
N LYS A 108 10.18 -8.93 15.16
CA LYS A 108 10.83 -9.57 16.30
C LYS A 108 11.99 -8.72 16.84
N MET A 109 12.69 -8.02 15.96
CA MET A 109 13.84 -7.18 16.32
C MET A 109 13.42 -5.85 16.96
N ASN A 110 12.36 -5.22 16.46
CA ASN A 110 11.93 -3.88 16.89
C ASN A 110 10.80 -3.90 17.94
N GLY A 111 10.29 -5.09 18.27
CA GLY A 111 9.17 -5.27 19.18
C GLY A 111 7.83 -5.44 18.44
N HIS A 112 7.01 -6.37 18.93
CA HIS A 112 5.78 -6.81 18.27
C HIS A 112 4.56 -5.89 18.43
N ALA A 113 4.73 -4.71 19.01
CA ALA A 113 3.61 -3.87 19.46
C ALA A 113 2.65 -3.44 18.33
N HIS A 114 3.15 -3.37 17.10
CA HIS A 114 2.38 -2.96 15.92
C HIS A 114 1.83 -4.17 15.14
N THR A 115 2.50 -5.33 15.20
CA THR A 115 2.09 -6.54 14.46
C THR A 115 0.78 -7.15 14.91
N SER A 116 0.39 -6.99 16.18
CA SER A 116 -0.88 -7.53 16.69
C SER A 116 -2.12 -6.92 16.02
N ARG A 117 -1.94 -5.79 15.32
CA ARG A 117 -3.00 -5.07 14.59
C ARG A 117 -3.14 -5.56 13.15
N ILE A 118 -2.18 -6.34 12.64
CA ILE A 118 -2.14 -6.81 11.26
C ILE A 118 -2.86 -8.15 11.12
N GLN A 119 -3.88 -8.18 10.29
CA GLN A 119 -4.60 -9.35 9.80
C GLN A 119 -4.23 -9.58 8.34
N LEU A 120 -3.21 -10.41 8.11
CA LEU A 120 -2.82 -10.82 6.77
C LEU A 120 -3.79 -11.86 6.21
N LYS A 121 -4.33 -11.60 5.03
CA LYS A 121 -5.15 -12.54 4.25
C LYS A 121 -4.42 -12.89 2.96
N SER A 122 -3.92 -14.12 2.89
CA SER A 122 -3.13 -14.62 1.77
C SER A 122 -3.54 -16.01 1.30
N SER A 123 -4.75 -16.47 1.68
CA SER A 123 -5.28 -17.78 1.29
C SER A 123 -5.80 -17.86 -0.14
N GLU A 124 -6.07 -16.71 -0.77
CA GLU A 124 -6.56 -16.63 -2.13
C GLU A 124 -5.99 -15.40 -2.86
N PRO A 125 -5.98 -15.39 -4.21
CA PRO A 125 -5.53 -14.24 -4.98
C PRO A 125 -6.33 -12.97 -4.65
N ILE A 126 -5.67 -11.82 -4.76
CA ILE A 126 -6.25 -10.50 -4.49
C ILE A 126 -7.52 -10.27 -5.29
N GLU A 127 -7.52 -10.69 -6.56
CA GLU A 127 -8.62 -10.58 -7.51
C GLU A 127 -9.90 -11.29 -7.03
N LYS A 128 -9.79 -12.18 -6.03
CA LYS A 128 -10.93 -12.83 -5.38
C LYS A 128 -11.16 -12.32 -3.96
N ALA A 129 -10.09 -12.06 -3.21
CA ALA A 129 -10.17 -11.59 -1.83
C ALA A 129 -10.80 -10.19 -1.73
N LEU A 130 -10.37 -9.25 -2.57
CA LEU A 130 -10.80 -7.86 -2.50
C LEU A 130 -12.28 -7.67 -2.87
N PRO A 131 -12.81 -8.25 -3.96
CA PRO A 131 -14.24 -8.14 -4.27
C PRO A 131 -15.13 -8.75 -3.16
N LYS A 132 -14.72 -9.89 -2.59
CA LYS A 132 -15.43 -10.52 -1.47
C LYS A 132 -15.43 -9.63 -0.23
N LEU A 133 -14.30 -9.01 0.08
CA LEU A 133 -14.19 -8.06 1.19
C LEU A 133 -15.11 -6.86 0.96
N ALA A 134 -15.07 -6.26 -0.22
CA ALA A 134 -15.93 -5.13 -0.60
C ALA A 134 -17.42 -5.47 -0.59
N ALA A 135 -17.78 -6.73 -0.86
CA ALA A 135 -19.15 -7.20 -0.77
C ALA A 135 -19.63 -7.33 0.68
N ASN A 136 -18.78 -7.81 1.58
CA ASN A 136 -19.13 -8.11 2.98
C ASN A 136 -19.00 -6.90 3.91
N GLU A 137 -18.07 -5.99 3.63
CA GLU A 137 -17.69 -4.87 4.52
C GLU A 137 -17.76 -3.49 3.82
N PRO A 138 -18.87 -3.13 3.13
CA PRO A 138 -18.95 -1.87 2.40
C PRO A 138 -18.97 -0.66 3.34
N ASN A 139 -18.32 0.43 2.95
CA ASN A 139 -18.21 1.68 3.73
C ASN A 139 -17.66 1.51 5.16
N ASN A 140 -16.79 0.52 5.38
CA ASN A 140 -16.29 0.17 6.70
C ASN A 140 -14.80 0.54 6.93
N PHE A 141 -14.17 1.20 5.94
CA PHE A 141 -12.74 1.54 5.97
C PHE A 141 -12.51 3.04 5.95
N ASP A 142 -11.61 3.52 6.80
CA ASP A 142 -11.20 4.93 6.87
C ASP A 142 -10.10 5.26 5.87
N PHE A 143 -9.24 4.29 5.59
CA PHE A 143 -8.04 4.48 4.80
C PHE A 143 -7.72 3.24 3.96
N ILE A 144 -7.33 3.49 2.70
CA ILE A 144 -6.87 2.49 1.74
C ILE A 144 -5.63 3.03 1.00
N PHE A 145 -4.59 2.22 0.91
CA PHE A 145 -3.32 2.35 0.18
C PHE A 145 -3.19 1.27 -0.91
N LEU A 146 -3.67 1.56 -2.11
CA LEU A 146 -3.67 0.63 -3.23
C LEU A 146 -2.25 0.52 -3.84
N ASP A 147 -1.64 -0.66 -3.79
CA ASP A 147 -0.29 -0.94 -4.32
C ASP A 147 -0.15 -2.34 -4.93
N ASP A 148 -1.12 -2.75 -5.76
CA ASP A 148 -1.04 -4.01 -6.52
C ASP A 148 0.03 -3.94 -7.62
N PHE A 149 0.94 -4.90 -7.58
CA PHE A 149 1.90 -5.14 -8.63
C PHE A 149 1.25 -5.51 -9.98
N LYS A 150 0.08 -6.17 -9.97
CA LYS A 150 -0.67 -6.57 -11.17
C LYS A 150 -1.55 -5.42 -11.68
N ARG A 151 -0.99 -4.62 -12.59
CA ARG A 151 -1.65 -3.42 -13.12
C ARG A 151 -2.93 -3.69 -13.89
N ASP A 152 -3.07 -4.84 -14.56
CA ASP A 152 -4.24 -5.11 -15.40
C ASP A 152 -5.57 -5.07 -14.63
N ASN A 153 -5.56 -5.30 -13.31
CA ASN A 153 -6.76 -5.30 -12.46
C ASN A 153 -6.95 -3.98 -11.68
N TYR A 154 -6.07 -2.99 -11.86
CA TYR A 154 -6.00 -1.83 -10.95
C TYR A 154 -7.27 -0.98 -10.93
N LEU A 155 -8.01 -0.95 -12.04
CA LEU A 155 -9.29 -0.24 -12.10
C LEU A 155 -10.38 -0.96 -11.29
N ASP A 156 -10.42 -2.30 -11.33
CA ASP A 156 -11.33 -3.08 -10.51
C ASP A 156 -10.97 -2.96 -9.03
N ASP A 157 -9.67 -2.98 -8.71
CA ASP A 157 -9.19 -2.77 -7.35
C ASP A 157 -9.55 -1.38 -6.82
N TYR A 158 -9.47 -0.35 -7.67
CA TYR A 158 -9.95 0.99 -7.36
C TYR A 158 -11.46 0.99 -7.05
N GLU A 159 -12.31 0.41 -7.90
CA GLU A 159 -13.77 0.40 -7.66
C GLU A 159 -14.14 -0.35 -6.38
N HIS A 160 -13.47 -1.47 -6.09
CA HIS A 160 -13.64 -2.20 -4.83
C HIS A 160 -13.13 -1.39 -3.62
N SER A 161 -12.03 -0.68 -3.78
CA SER A 161 -11.50 0.23 -2.76
C SER A 161 -12.49 1.35 -2.44
N ILE A 162 -13.08 1.99 -3.45
CA ILE A 162 -14.10 3.01 -3.25
C ILE A 162 -15.33 2.46 -2.53
N ARG A 163 -15.74 1.22 -2.82
CA ARG A 163 -16.87 0.58 -2.13
C ARG A 163 -16.57 0.26 -0.66
N LEU A 164 -15.32 -0.04 -0.34
CA LEU A 164 -14.86 -0.30 1.03
C LEU A 164 -14.78 0.97 1.86
N LEU A 165 -14.36 2.09 1.26
CA LEU A 165 -14.19 3.36 1.95
C LEU A 165 -15.51 3.93 2.44
N ARG A 166 -15.54 4.38 3.70
CA ARG A 166 -16.64 5.22 4.18
C ARG A 166 -16.59 6.61 3.53
N ARG A 167 -17.69 7.34 3.62
CA ARG A 167 -17.68 8.77 3.23
C ARG A 167 -16.63 9.54 4.05
N GLY A 168 -15.83 10.34 3.36
CA GLY A 168 -14.71 11.08 3.95
C GLY A 168 -13.52 10.19 4.34
N GLY A 169 -13.48 8.94 3.89
CA GLY A 169 -12.28 8.10 3.95
C GLY A 169 -11.26 8.48 2.87
N LEU A 170 -10.02 8.05 3.03
CA LEU A 170 -8.90 8.41 2.17
C LEU A 170 -8.40 7.21 1.36
N LEU A 171 -8.28 7.40 0.04
CA LEU A 171 -7.59 6.48 -0.86
C LEU A 171 -6.25 7.09 -1.29
N ILE A 172 -5.17 6.34 -1.12
CA ILE A 172 -3.87 6.60 -1.72
C ILE A 172 -3.59 5.50 -2.73
N ILE A 173 -3.17 5.88 -3.93
CA ILE A 173 -2.79 4.94 -4.98
C ILE A 173 -1.29 5.07 -5.24
N ASN A 174 -0.55 4.00 -4.99
CA ASN A 174 0.88 3.98 -5.26
C ASN A 174 1.13 3.93 -6.78
N GLN A 175 2.23 4.55 -7.20
CA GLN A 175 2.73 4.52 -8.57
C GLN A 175 1.74 5.04 -9.62
N ALA A 176 0.82 5.95 -9.26
CA ALA A 176 -0.13 6.58 -10.19
C ALA A 176 0.52 7.19 -11.45
N LEU A 177 1.79 7.62 -11.36
CA LEU A 177 2.55 8.16 -12.49
C LEU A 177 3.36 7.12 -13.27
N ASN A 178 3.40 5.86 -12.82
CA ASN A 178 4.18 4.76 -13.39
C ASN A 178 5.60 5.16 -13.83
N ASN A 179 6.39 5.72 -12.90
CA ASN A 179 7.74 6.26 -13.16
C ASN A 179 7.80 7.34 -14.27
N GLY A 180 6.72 8.10 -14.43
CA GLY A 180 6.60 9.14 -15.47
C GLY A 180 6.13 8.61 -16.82
N GLY A 181 5.92 7.30 -16.99
CA GLY A 181 5.51 6.72 -18.26
C GLY A 181 4.13 7.21 -18.74
N VAL A 182 3.23 7.56 -17.81
CA VAL A 182 1.93 8.20 -18.14
C VAL A 182 2.05 9.61 -18.72
N LEU A 183 3.24 10.22 -18.64
CA LEU A 183 3.53 11.56 -19.16
C LEU A 183 4.20 11.52 -20.54
N THR A 184 4.47 10.33 -21.08
CA THR A 184 5.10 10.16 -22.40
C THR A 184 4.06 10.20 -23.53
N ASP A 185 4.52 10.34 -24.77
CA ASP A 185 3.64 10.27 -25.94
C ASP A 185 2.94 8.91 -26.02
N ALA A 186 1.68 8.89 -26.50
CA ALA A 186 0.84 7.70 -26.51
C ALA A 186 1.47 6.50 -27.25
N GLU A 187 2.30 6.77 -28.26
CA GLU A 187 3.03 5.76 -29.05
C GLU A 187 4.19 5.11 -28.27
N LEU A 188 4.70 5.79 -27.23
CA LEU A 188 5.81 5.33 -26.38
C LEU A 188 5.34 4.64 -25.11
N MET A 189 4.07 4.78 -24.76
CA MET A 189 3.49 4.14 -23.58
C MET A 189 3.61 2.62 -23.66
N THR A 190 4.05 2.00 -22.56
CA THR A 190 3.90 0.56 -22.34
C THR A 190 2.44 0.22 -22.05
N GLU A 191 2.12 -1.08 -21.96
CA GLU A 191 0.77 -1.49 -21.56
C GLU A 191 0.42 -1.01 -20.15
N ASN A 192 1.38 -1.12 -19.21
CA ASN A 192 1.21 -0.60 -17.85
C ASN A 192 0.97 0.92 -17.84
N ASP A 193 1.66 1.68 -18.70
CA ASP A 193 1.43 3.13 -18.80
C ASP A 193 0.01 3.45 -19.28
N ARG A 194 -0.49 2.70 -20.28
CA ARG A 194 -1.85 2.87 -20.79
C ARG A 194 -2.91 2.54 -19.73
N VAL A 195 -2.72 1.46 -18.98
CA VAL A 195 -3.64 1.07 -17.90
C VAL A 195 -3.67 2.14 -16.82
N MET A 196 -2.50 2.60 -16.36
CA MET A 196 -2.40 3.65 -15.33
C MET A 196 -2.94 4.99 -15.82
N SER A 197 -2.66 5.38 -17.07
CA SER A 197 -3.20 6.58 -17.68
C SER A 197 -4.73 6.56 -17.74
N SER A 198 -5.31 5.43 -18.18
CA SER A 198 -6.76 5.23 -18.25
C SER A 198 -7.42 5.31 -16.86
N MET A 199 -6.79 4.70 -15.86
CA MET A 199 -7.24 4.79 -14.46
C MET A 199 -7.21 6.24 -13.96
N ASN A 200 -6.11 6.98 -14.19
CA ASN A 200 -5.99 8.37 -13.75
C ASN A 200 -7.08 9.27 -14.37
N VAL A 201 -7.40 9.06 -15.65
CA VAL A 201 -8.51 9.76 -16.32
C VAL A 201 -9.84 9.43 -15.64
N ARG A 202 -10.11 8.15 -15.38
CA ARG A 202 -11.34 7.69 -14.73
C ARG A 202 -11.50 8.25 -13.31
N ILE A 203 -10.41 8.33 -12.54
CA ILE A 203 -10.38 8.90 -11.18
C ILE A 203 -10.65 10.40 -11.23
N ARG A 204 -10.00 11.13 -12.15
CA ARG A 204 -10.20 12.57 -12.32
C ARG A 204 -11.65 12.94 -12.62
N GLU A 205 -12.35 12.06 -13.33
CA GLU A 205 -13.75 12.23 -13.74
C GLU A 205 -14.74 11.62 -12.73
N ASP A 206 -14.25 11.06 -11.63
CA ASP A 206 -15.08 10.41 -10.64
C ASP A 206 -15.73 11.40 -9.68
N GLY A 207 -17.01 11.70 -9.90
CA GLY A 207 -17.78 12.61 -9.05
C GLY A 207 -17.99 12.15 -7.59
N ARG A 208 -17.49 10.97 -7.20
CA ARG A 208 -17.46 10.51 -5.80
C ARG A 208 -16.28 11.09 -5.03
N LEU A 209 -15.26 11.64 -5.71
CA LEU A 209 -13.98 12.04 -5.13
C LEU A 209 -13.82 13.56 -5.01
N GLU A 210 -12.95 13.93 -4.07
CA GLU A 210 -12.32 15.24 -3.97
C GLU A 210 -10.80 15.00 -4.02
N MET A 211 -10.08 15.73 -4.88
CA MET A 211 -8.65 15.51 -5.19
C MET A 211 -7.77 16.67 -4.74
#